data_AF-A0A1C2ADV3-F1
#
_entry.id   AF-A0A1C2ADV3-F1
#
_cell.length_a   1.000
_cell.length_b   1.000
_cell.length_c   1.000
_cell.angle_alpha   90.00
_cell.angle_beta   90.00
_cell.angle_gamma   90.00
#
_symmetry.space_group_name_H-M   'P 1'
#
loop_
_entity.id
_entity.type
_entity.pdbx_description
1 polymer ?
#
loop_
_entity_poly.entity_id
_entity_poly.type
_entity_poly.pdbx_seq_one_letter_code
_entity_poly.pdbx_strand_id
1 'polypeptide(L)'
;MNKYYTRACNFYYGTTSKKYIKKKKSIPLNGYNHISFDKLEIIDRKKNKIINIKDISKLSTTLKKKVNRDLKNIKKKKIFKQINLSDIPILMGIVNLTPDSFSDGGKYNKKNLALKYVNYLLSNGAKIIDVGGEST
;
A
#
# COMPACT_ATOMS: atom_id res chain seq x y z
N MET A 1 -4.77 16.54 17.08
CA MET A 1 -5.50 15.29 16.76
C MET A 1 -4.47 14.20 16.46
N ASN A 2 -4.44 13.08 17.18
CA ASN A 2 -3.47 12.01 16.88
C ASN A 2 -3.67 11.51 15.45
N LYS A 3 -2.57 11.39 14.70
CA LYS A 3 -2.60 10.83 13.34
C LYS A 3 -2.76 9.32 13.47
N TYR A 4 -3.87 8.81 12.97
CA TYR A 4 -4.14 7.38 12.85
C TYR A 4 -4.06 6.92 11.40
N TYR A 5 -3.59 5.69 11.18
CA TYR A 5 -3.63 5.01 9.90
C TYR A 5 -4.52 3.77 9.99
N THR A 6 -5.26 3.50 8.91
CA THR A 6 -6.10 2.30 8.79
C THR A 6 -5.47 1.40 7.74
N ARG A 7 -5.09 0.18 8.13
CA ARG A 7 -4.49 -0.83 7.26
C ARG A 7 -5.45 -2.02 7.11
N ALA A 8 -5.63 -2.49 5.87
CA ALA A 8 -6.37 -3.72 5.61
C ALA A 8 -5.51 -4.95 6.01
N CYS A 9 -6.13 -5.93 6.67
CA CYS A 9 -5.45 -7.11 7.19
C CYS A 9 -6.29 -8.37 6.98
N ASN A 10 -5.64 -9.55 7.11
CA ASN A 10 -6.26 -10.86 6.93
C ASN A 10 -6.91 -11.02 5.54
N PHE A 11 -6.03 -11.11 4.54
CA PHE A 11 -6.43 -11.16 3.14
C PHE A 11 -6.88 -12.56 2.71
N TYR A 12 -7.86 -12.58 1.82
CA TYR A 12 -8.36 -13.76 1.12
C TYR A 12 -8.20 -13.56 -0.37
N TYR A 13 -7.92 -14.66 -1.08
CA TYR A 13 -7.58 -14.65 -2.50
C TYR A 13 -8.53 -15.54 -3.32
N GLY A 14 -8.59 -15.30 -4.62
CA GLY A 14 -9.23 -16.18 -5.60
C GLY A 14 -10.72 -16.46 -5.34
N THR A 15 -11.11 -17.73 -5.44
CA THR A 15 -12.49 -18.20 -5.23
C THR A 15 -12.95 -17.99 -3.79
N THR A 16 -12.05 -18.15 -2.81
CA THR A 16 -12.32 -17.87 -1.39
C THR A 16 -12.71 -16.42 -1.17
N SER A 17 -11.98 -15.48 -1.78
CA SER A 17 -12.33 -14.06 -1.75
C SER A 17 -13.75 -13.80 -2.28
N LYS A 18 -14.05 -14.32 -3.48
CA LYS A 18 -15.39 -14.21 -4.09
C LYS A 18 -16.49 -14.77 -3.17
N LYS A 19 -16.26 -15.93 -2.55
CA LYS A 19 -17.20 -16.57 -1.62
C LYS A 19 -17.45 -15.70 -0.39
N TYR A 20 -16.42 -15.09 0.17
CA TYR A 20 -16.55 -14.28 1.39
C TYR A 20 -17.15 -12.91 1.14
N ILE A 21 -16.86 -12.29 -0.01
CA ILE A 21 -17.54 -11.07 -0.45
C ILE A 21 -19.05 -11.34 -0.62
N LYS A 22 -19.43 -12.42 -1.31
CA LYS A 22 -20.84 -12.81 -1.49
C LYS A 22 -21.57 -13.01 -0.15
N LYS A 23 -20.88 -13.58 0.84
CA LYS A 23 -21.41 -13.78 2.20
C LYS A 23 -21.31 -12.53 3.10
N LYS A 24 -20.89 -11.38 2.57
CA LYS A 24 -20.63 -10.14 3.33
C LYS A 24 -19.66 -10.32 4.51
N LYS A 25 -18.78 -11.33 4.43
CA LYS A 25 -17.76 -11.62 5.44
C LYS A 25 -16.48 -10.84 5.25
N SER A 26 -16.19 -10.40 4.01
CA SER A 26 -15.01 -9.60 3.67
C SER A 26 -15.37 -8.45 2.74
N ILE A 27 -14.43 -7.52 2.60
CA ILE A 27 -14.50 -6.34 1.76
C ILE A 27 -13.52 -6.50 0.58
N PRO A 28 -13.91 -6.24 -0.68
CA PRO A 28 -12.99 -6.29 -1.81
C PRO A 28 -11.91 -5.19 -1.71
N LEU A 29 -10.68 -5.55 -2.09
CA LEU A 29 -9.57 -4.62 -2.19
C LEU A 29 -9.51 -4.03 -3.61
N ASN A 30 -9.34 -2.71 -3.73
CA ASN A 30 -9.07 -2.04 -5.01
C ASN A 30 -10.13 -2.32 -6.10
N GLY A 31 -11.38 -2.60 -5.73
CA GLY A 31 -12.46 -2.95 -6.65
C GLY A 31 -12.33 -4.33 -7.32
N TYR A 32 -11.40 -5.17 -6.88
CA TYR A 32 -11.17 -6.51 -7.42
C TYR A 32 -11.69 -7.59 -6.47
N ASN A 33 -12.61 -8.44 -6.96
CA ASN A 33 -13.25 -9.47 -6.14
C ASN A 33 -12.39 -10.73 -5.91
N HIS A 34 -11.18 -10.76 -6.47
CA HIS A 34 -10.22 -11.84 -6.24
C HIS A 34 -9.31 -11.58 -5.04
N ILE A 35 -9.35 -10.40 -4.44
CA ILE A 35 -8.63 -10.06 -3.21
C ILE A 35 -9.58 -9.32 -2.28
N SER A 36 -9.67 -9.78 -1.04
CA SER A 36 -10.54 -9.15 -0.03
C SER A 36 -9.95 -9.27 1.36
N PHE A 37 -10.45 -8.49 2.32
CA PHE A 37 -10.00 -8.51 3.71
C PHE A 37 -11.19 -8.39 4.67
N ASP A 38 -11.07 -8.93 5.88
CA ASP A 38 -12.11 -8.86 6.92
C ASP A 38 -11.64 -8.25 8.25
N LYS A 39 -10.35 -7.90 8.35
CA LYS A 39 -9.78 -7.20 9.50
C LYS A 39 -9.18 -5.87 9.09
N LEU A 40 -9.18 -4.95 10.04
CA LEU A 40 -8.53 -3.67 9.95
C LEU A 40 -7.58 -3.51 11.12
N GLU A 41 -6.40 -2.99 10.85
CA GLU A 41 -5.50 -2.49 11.89
C GLU A 41 -5.56 -0.98 11.95
N ILE A 42 -5.78 -0.46 13.14
CA ILE A 42 -5.80 0.95 13.46
C ILE A 42 -4.47 1.25 14.17
N ILE A 43 -3.62 2.01 13.50
CA ILE A 43 -2.24 2.30 13.91
C ILE A 43 -2.18 3.74 14.40
N ASP A 44 -1.69 3.95 15.62
CA ASP A 44 -1.29 5.23 16.20
C ASP A 44 0.20 5.16 16.56
N ARG A 45 0.83 6.29 16.84
CA ARG A 45 2.24 6.37 17.27
C ARG A 45 2.55 5.54 18.53
N LYS A 46 1.55 5.29 19.38
CA LYS A 46 1.74 4.59 20.67
C LYS A 46 1.23 3.16 20.67
N LYS A 47 0.30 2.79 19.78
CA LYS A 47 -0.40 1.51 19.83
C LYS A 47 -1.04 1.14 18.51
N ASN A 48 -1.15 -0.17 18.29
CA ASN A 48 -1.85 -0.75 17.17
C ASN A 48 -3.00 -1.62 17.70
N LYS A 49 -4.14 -1.61 16.99
CA LYS A 49 -5.29 -2.44 17.34
C LYS A 49 -5.88 -3.07 16.09
N ILE A 50 -5.99 -4.39 16.09
CA ILE A 50 -6.69 -5.15 15.04
C ILE A 50 -8.16 -5.33 15.45
N ILE A 51 -9.08 -5.07 14.52
CA ILE A 51 -10.52 -5.27 14.68
C ILE A 51 -11.09 -6.00 13.47
N ASN A 52 -12.20 -6.72 13.64
CA ASN A 52 -12.94 -7.22 12.48
C ASN A 52 -13.79 -6.09 11.87
N ILE A 53 -14.08 -6.19 10.58
CA ILE A 53 -14.94 -5.22 9.87
C ILE A 53 -16.33 -5.09 10.49
N LYS A 54 -16.86 -6.16 11.11
CA LYS A 54 -18.15 -6.15 11.82
C LYS A 54 -18.14 -5.29 13.08
N ASP A 55 -16.97 -5.06 13.66
CA ASP A 55 -16.80 -4.34 14.92
C ASP A 55 -16.58 -2.82 14.71
N ILE A 56 -16.57 -2.34 13.46
CA ILE A 56 -16.43 -0.91 13.14
C ILE A 56 -17.57 -0.07 13.76
N SER A 57 -18.76 -0.65 13.89
CA SER A 57 -19.92 0.00 14.52
C SER A 57 -19.69 0.33 15.99
N LYS A 58 -18.82 -0.41 16.67
CA LYS A 58 -18.48 -0.27 18.10
C LYS A 58 -17.39 0.77 18.37
N LEU A 59 -16.80 1.37 17.32
CA LEU A 59 -15.79 2.41 17.47
C LEU A 59 -16.42 3.75 17.87
N SER A 60 -15.64 4.61 18.54
CA SER A 60 -16.05 5.97 18.84
C SER A 60 -16.42 6.74 17.57
N THR A 61 -17.37 7.69 17.67
CA THR A 61 -17.94 8.41 16.53
C THR A 61 -16.87 9.01 15.60
N THR A 62 -15.86 9.65 16.18
CA THR A 62 -14.76 10.28 15.43
C THR A 62 -13.91 9.25 14.70
N LEU A 63 -13.53 8.16 15.38
CA LEU A 63 -12.71 7.10 14.80
C LEU A 63 -13.47 6.33 13.71
N LYS A 64 -14.74 6.01 13.96
CA LYS A 64 -15.65 5.38 13.00
C LYS A 64 -15.78 6.21 11.73
N LYS A 65 -15.97 7.54 11.83
CA LYS A 65 -16.02 8.44 10.67
C LYS A 65 -14.74 8.36 9.84
N LYS A 66 -13.57 8.41 10.50
CA LYS A 66 -12.28 8.29 9.81
C LYS A 66 -12.07 6.93 9.16
N VAL A 67 -12.29 5.83 9.89
CA VAL A 67 -12.12 4.46 9.36
C VAL A 67 -13.03 4.23 8.15
N ASN A 68 -14.27 4.72 8.19
CA ASN A 68 -15.18 4.62 7.04
C ASN A 68 -14.68 5.43 5.83
N ARG A 69 -14.10 6.61 6.04
CA ARG A 69 -13.46 7.39 4.96
C ARG A 69 -12.26 6.64 4.37
N ASP A 70 -11.39 6.10 5.22
CA ASP A 70 -10.22 5.35 4.78
C ASP A 70 -10.64 4.08 4.01
N LEU A 71 -11.66 3.36 4.48
CA LEU A 71 -12.25 2.21 3.80
C LEU A 71 -12.80 2.55 2.41
N LYS A 72 -13.43 3.72 2.22
CA LYS A 72 -13.86 4.15 0.88
C LYS A 72 -12.68 4.23 -0.08
N ASN A 73 -11.54 4.74 0.39
CA ASN A 73 -10.32 4.84 -0.41
C ASN A 73 -9.67 3.47 -0.66
N ILE A 74 -9.63 2.58 0.34
CA ILE A 74 -9.06 1.23 0.20
C ILE A 74 -9.85 0.37 -0.79
N LYS A 75 -11.19 0.49 -0.78
CA LYS A 75 -12.08 -0.24 -1.69
C LYS A 75 -12.05 0.28 -3.12
N LYS A 76 -11.77 1.57 -3.31
CA LYS A 76 -11.85 2.23 -4.61
C LYS A 76 -10.78 1.67 -5.56
N LYS A 77 -11.19 1.32 -6.78
CA LYS A 77 -10.27 0.98 -7.87
C LYS A 77 -9.34 2.16 -8.14
N LYS A 78 -8.03 1.94 -7.97
CA LYS A 78 -6.98 2.88 -8.31
C LYS A 78 -6.66 2.77 -9.79
N ILE A 79 -6.56 3.92 -10.43
CA ILE A 79 -6.15 4.05 -11.82
C ILE A 79 -4.81 4.77 -11.79
N PHE A 80 -3.76 4.10 -12.26
CA PHE A 80 -2.45 4.69 -12.44
C PHE A 80 -2.41 5.34 -13.82
N LYS A 81 -2.64 6.66 -13.89
CA LYS A 81 -2.82 7.39 -15.16
C LYS A 81 -1.65 7.24 -16.15
N GLN A 82 -0.44 6.98 -15.67
CA GLN A 82 0.79 6.93 -16.47
C GLN A 82 1.30 5.50 -16.70
N ILE A 83 0.61 4.48 -16.19
CA ILE A 83 1.07 3.08 -16.28
C ILE A 83 -0.09 2.21 -16.74
N ASN A 84 0.03 1.66 -17.94
CA ASN A 84 -0.83 0.59 -18.41
C ASN A 84 -0.34 -0.75 -17.84
N LEU A 85 -1.09 -1.30 -16.88
CA LEU A 85 -0.78 -2.59 -16.25
C LEU A 85 -0.99 -3.80 -17.17
N SER A 86 -1.54 -3.59 -18.37
CA SER A 86 -1.64 -4.61 -19.42
C SER A 86 -0.32 -4.81 -20.19
N ASP A 87 0.59 -3.83 -20.16
CA ASP A 87 1.88 -3.90 -20.83
C ASP A 87 2.90 -4.62 -19.93
N ILE A 88 2.73 -5.94 -19.79
CA ILE A 88 3.61 -6.78 -18.98
C ILE A 88 4.78 -7.36 -19.82
N PRO A 89 6.01 -7.42 -19.26
CA PRO A 89 6.40 -7.03 -17.91
C PRO A 89 6.56 -5.51 -17.73
N ILE A 90 6.23 -5.00 -16.54
CA ILE A 90 6.54 -3.62 -16.14
C ILE A 90 7.81 -3.64 -15.30
N LEU A 91 8.83 -2.88 -15.75
CA LEU A 91 10.08 -2.75 -15.01
C LEU A 91 9.94 -1.72 -13.88
N MET A 92 10.32 -2.13 -12.67
CA MET A 92 10.45 -1.28 -11.49
C MET A 92 11.94 -1.12 -11.16
N GLY A 93 12.44 0.11 -11.22
CA GLY A 93 13.80 0.45 -10.81
C GLY A 93 13.87 0.75 -9.32
N ILE A 94 14.85 0.18 -8.63
CA ILE A 94 15.06 0.36 -7.18
C ILE A 94 16.12 1.45 -6.96
N VAL A 95 15.82 2.42 -6.10
CA VAL A 95 16.71 3.52 -5.71
C VAL A 95 16.82 3.56 -4.19
N ASN A 96 17.94 3.06 -3.67
CA ASN A 96 18.24 3.13 -2.24
C ASN A 96 19.08 4.39 -1.95
N LEU A 97 18.63 5.21 -1.00
CA LEU A 97 19.23 6.51 -0.65
C LEU A 97 20.01 6.46 0.67
N THR A 98 20.32 5.26 1.15
CA THR A 98 20.92 5.01 2.46
C THR A 98 22.45 4.90 2.37
N PRO A 99 23.22 5.49 3.31
CA PRO A 99 24.68 5.34 3.36
C PRO A 99 25.19 3.91 3.52
N ASP A 100 24.35 3.07 4.11
CA ASP A 100 24.67 1.74 4.64
C ASP A 100 24.03 0.62 3.80
N SER A 101 23.64 0.91 2.55
CA SER A 101 23.18 -0.12 1.62
C SER A 101 24.29 -1.12 1.31
N PHE A 102 24.06 -2.40 1.61
CA PHE A 102 25.02 -3.52 1.39
C PHE A 102 25.48 -3.67 -0.08
N SER A 103 24.76 -3.09 -1.06
CA SER A 103 25.08 -3.16 -2.50
C SER A 103 25.60 -1.85 -3.12
N ASP A 104 25.09 -0.68 -2.72
CA ASP A 104 25.37 0.60 -3.41
C ASP A 104 26.39 1.50 -2.69
N GLY A 105 26.86 1.12 -1.49
CA GLY A 105 27.92 1.82 -0.74
C GLY A 105 27.72 3.33 -0.54
N GLY A 106 26.47 3.81 -0.47
CA GLY A 106 26.17 5.25 -0.33
C GLY A 106 26.42 6.10 -1.60
N LYS A 107 26.60 5.48 -2.77
CA LYS A 107 26.92 6.14 -4.05
C LYS A 107 25.87 7.15 -4.53
N TYR A 108 24.65 7.12 -3.97
CA TYR A 108 23.55 8.02 -4.33
C TYR A 108 23.06 8.94 -3.19
N ASN A 109 23.80 9.05 -2.08
CA ASN A 109 23.42 9.84 -0.89
C ASN A 109 23.23 11.35 -1.13
N LYS A 110 23.69 11.88 -2.27
CA LYS A 110 23.45 13.26 -2.67
C LYS A 110 22.25 13.29 -3.62
N LYS A 111 21.27 14.16 -3.34
CA LYS A 111 20.05 14.36 -4.16
C LYS A 111 20.30 14.35 -5.68
N ASN A 112 21.38 14.97 -6.13
CA ASN A 112 21.75 15.03 -7.56
C ASN A 112 22.15 13.66 -8.14
N LEU A 113 22.80 12.80 -7.35
CA LEU A 113 23.19 11.45 -7.78
C LEU A 113 21.97 10.53 -7.86
N ALA A 114 21.07 10.61 -6.88
CA ALA A 114 19.78 9.91 -6.91
C ALA A 114 18.96 10.28 -8.15
N LEU A 115 18.84 11.57 -8.47
CA LEU A 115 18.12 12.02 -9.66
C LEU A 115 18.76 11.53 -10.96
N LYS A 116 20.10 11.53 -11.06
CA LYS A 116 20.81 10.96 -12.21
C LYS A 116 20.52 9.46 -12.37
N TYR A 117 20.49 8.72 -11.26
CA TYR A 117 20.21 7.30 -11.29
C TYR A 117 18.74 7.00 -11.64
N VAL A 118 17.80 7.77 -11.11
CA VAL A 118 16.39 7.72 -11.53
C VAL A 118 16.28 7.95 -13.04
N ASN A 119 16.91 8.99 -13.58
CA ASN A 119 16.90 9.27 -15.02
C ASN A 119 17.52 8.12 -15.82
N TYR A 120 18.62 7.54 -15.34
CA TYR A 120 19.22 6.36 -15.95
C TYR A 120 18.24 5.17 -15.99
N LEU A 121 17.57 4.86 -14.87
CA LEU A 121 16.58 3.79 -14.80
C LEU A 121 15.41 4.01 -15.76
N LEU A 122 14.88 5.24 -15.82
CA LEU A 122 13.82 5.61 -16.75
C LEU A 122 14.26 5.45 -18.21
N SER A 123 15.47 5.91 -18.56
CA SER A 123 16.04 5.74 -19.91
C SER A 123 16.27 4.28 -20.30
N ASN A 124 16.47 3.39 -19.32
CA ASN A 124 16.60 1.95 -19.52
C ASN A 124 15.26 1.19 -19.46
N GLY A 125 14.13 1.91 -19.45
CA GLY A 125 12.79 1.33 -19.58
C GLY A 125 12.05 1.06 -18.27
N ALA A 126 12.56 1.51 -17.11
CA ALA A 126 11.79 1.49 -15.87
C ALA A 126 10.56 2.40 -16.00
N LYS A 127 9.36 1.85 -15.70
CA LYS A 127 8.11 2.63 -15.64
C LYS A 127 7.69 2.96 -14.20
N ILE A 128 8.28 2.27 -13.22
CA ILE A 128 8.08 2.50 -11.78
C ILE A 128 9.45 2.72 -11.14
N ILE A 129 9.51 3.64 -10.19
CA ILE A 129 10.69 3.84 -9.33
C ILE A 129 10.26 3.56 -7.89
N ASP A 130 10.97 2.64 -7.23
CA ASP A 130 10.84 2.38 -5.79
C ASP A 130 12.00 3.05 -5.05
N VAL A 131 11.69 3.93 -4.10
CA VAL A 131 12.70 4.74 -3.41
C VAL A 131 12.76 4.34 -1.94
N GLY A 132 13.86 3.70 -1.54
CA GLY A 132 14.15 3.33 -0.16
C GLY A 132 15.00 4.40 0.53
N GLY A 133 14.50 4.98 1.63
CA GLY A 133 15.22 6.01 2.40
C GLY A 133 15.74 5.54 3.77
N GLU A 134 15.48 4.28 4.12
CA GLU A 134 15.83 3.68 5.40
C GLU A 134 16.37 2.26 5.14
N SER A 135 17.52 1.95 5.72
CA SER A 135 18.07 0.59 5.73
C SER A 135 17.55 -0.12 6.97
N THR A 136 17.08 -1.36 6.81
CA THR A 136 16.76 -2.27 7.92
C THR A 136 17.82 -3.32 8.09
#